data_AF-A0A0Q5J779-F1
#
_entry.id   AF-A0A0Q5J779-F1
#
_cell.length_a   1.000
_cell.length_b   1.000
_cell.length_c   1.000
_cell.angle_alpha   90.00
_cell.angle_beta   90.00
_cell.angle_gamma   90.00
#
_symmetry.space_group_name_H-M   'P 1'
#
loop_
_entity.id
_entity.type
_entity.pdbx_description
1 polymer ?
#
loop_
_entity_poly.entity_id
_entity_poly.type
_entity_poly.pdbx_seq_one_letter_code
_entity_poly.pdbx_strand_id
1 'polypeptide(L)'
;MNKMNNAMEGPSQKIDRGHALQSATMDLSRELMVEETVLDAALKSAQQSVELEKSLAAKGPKYRAQYEKSYAQLQAILSDPSTSDGTPMERHPLPNFESIGSHADPDIRLAIAAKVNELRKERDAFLSKAHAQLASDPLLLASFEDALRRLNGEHYWARLDPNSTLKRKA
;
A
#
# COMPACT_ATOMS: atom_id res chain seq x y z
N MET A 1 -3.77 -53.54 8.10
CA MET A 1 -4.18 -52.72 6.93
C MET A 1 -4.45 -51.26 7.34
N ASN A 2 -3.65 -50.65 8.25
CA ASN A 2 -3.92 -49.31 8.83
C ASN A 2 -2.89 -48.22 8.47
N LYS A 3 -1.82 -48.54 7.72
CA LYS A 3 -0.76 -47.56 7.43
C LYS A 3 -1.08 -46.61 6.26
N MET A 4 -1.98 -47.01 5.36
CA MET A 4 -2.35 -46.19 4.20
C MET A 4 -3.41 -45.12 4.51
N ASN A 5 -4.33 -45.37 5.46
CA ASN A 5 -5.32 -44.36 5.86
C ASN A 5 -4.68 -43.18 6.61
N ASN A 6 -3.76 -43.43 7.56
CA ASN A 6 -3.07 -42.36 8.29
C ASN A 6 -2.20 -41.46 7.39
N ALA A 7 -1.66 -42.01 6.29
CA ALA A 7 -0.81 -41.26 5.36
C ALA A 7 -1.61 -40.28 4.49
N MET A 8 -2.91 -40.52 4.28
CA MET A 8 -3.82 -39.66 3.51
C MET A 8 -4.56 -38.65 4.38
N GLU A 9 -4.74 -38.94 5.68
CA GLU A 9 -5.35 -38.03 6.65
C GLU A 9 -4.46 -36.81 6.94
N GLY A 10 -3.14 -36.99 7.06
CA GLY A 10 -2.21 -35.89 7.34
C GLY A 10 -2.15 -34.79 6.26
N PRO A 11 -2.05 -35.14 4.96
CA PRO A 11 -2.14 -34.17 3.87
C PRO A 11 -3.50 -33.48 3.79
N SER A 12 -4.60 -34.23 3.97
CA SER A 12 -5.97 -33.67 3.92
C SER A 12 -6.19 -32.65 5.03
N GLN A 13 -5.81 -32.98 6.27
CA GLN A 13 -5.89 -32.04 7.40
C GLN A 13 -5.05 -30.78 7.21
N LYS A 14 -3.88 -30.89 6.57
CA LYS A 14 -3.03 -29.71 6.25
C LYS A 14 -3.66 -28.83 5.18
N ILE A 15 -4.28 -29.44 4.16
CA ILE A 15 -5.00 -28.72 3.10
C ILE A 15 -6.22 -28.01 3.70
N ASP A 16 -6.99 -28.68 4.55
CA ASP A 16 -8.15 -28.11 5.23
C ASP A 16 -7.75 -26.96 6.14
N ARG A 17 -6.68 -27.12 6.92
CA ARG A 17 -6.12 -26.04 7.75
C ARG A 17 -5.64 -24.87 6.92
N GLY A 18 -4.94 -25.11 5.82
CA GLY A 18 -4.44 -24.07 4.92
C GLY A 18 -5.57 -23.28 4.26
N HIS A 19 -6.60 -23.99 3.78
CA HIS A 19 -7.79 -23.37 3.19
C HIS A 19 -8.58 -22.57 4.22
N ALA A 20 -8.80 -23.11 5.43
CA ALA A 20 -9.49 -22.40 6.50
C ALA A 20 -8.72 -21.13 6.92
N LEU A 21 -7.40 -21.20 7.00
CA LEU A 21 -6.55 -20.06 7.31
C LEU A 21 -6.67 -18.98 6.23
N GLN A 22 -6.48 -19.36 4.96
CA GLN A 22 -6.58 -18.44 3.83
C GLN A 22 -7.96 -17.80 3.77
N SER A 23 -9.03 -18.59 3.88
CA SER A 23 -10.40 -18.08 3.83
C SER A 23 -10.69 -17.11 4.98
N ALA A 24 -10.18 -17.37 6.17
CA ALA A 24 -10.39 -16.50 7.33
C ALA A 24 -9.63 -15.17 7.24
N THR A 25 -8.48 -15.13 6.57
CA THR A 25 -7.62 -13.93 6.49
C THR A 25 -7.63 -13.24 5.13
N MET A 26 -8.34 -13.78 4.13
CA MET A 26 -8.26 -13.32 2.73
C MET A 26 -8.56 -11.82 2.58
N ASP A 27 -9.64 -11.34 3.19
CA ASP A 27 -10.06 -9.95 3.05
C ASP A 27 -9.05 -9.02 3.73
N LEU A 28 -8.63 -9.34 4.96
CA LEU A 28 -7.57 -8.60 5.66
C LEU A 28 -6.27 -8.56 4.84
N SER A 29 -5.84 -9.70 4.29
CA SER A 29 -4.63 -9.75 3.45
C SER A 29 -4.76 -8.89 2.19
N ARG A 30 -5.94 -8.88 1.54
CA ARG A 30 -6.21 -8.02 0.38
C ARG A 30 -6.14 -6.56 0.76
N GLU A 31 -6.81 -6.17 1.84
CA GLU A 31 -6.84 -4.78 2.32
C GLU A 31 -5.44 -4.27 2.66
N LEU A 32 -4.62 -5.11 3.32
CA LEU A 32 -3.22 -4.79 3.64
C LEU A 32 -2.36 -4.64 2.40
N MET A 33 -2.52 -5.53 1.42
CA MET A 33 -1.79 -5.44 0.16
C MET A 33 -2.14 -4.15 -0.59
N VAL A 34 -3.40 -3.74 -0.57
CA VAL A 34 -3.84 -2.49 -1.19
C VAL A 34 -3.26 -1.28 -0.45
N GLU A 35 -3.31 -1.24 0.89
CA GLU A 35 -2.69 -0.20 1.71
C GLU A 35 -1.19 -0.07 1.39
N GLU A 36 -0.45 -1.18 1.38
CA GLU A 36 0.97 -1.21 1.06
C GLU A 36 1.23 -0.72 -0.37
N THR A 37 0.45 -1.20 -1.35
CA THR A 37 0.61 -0.83 -2.77
C THR A 37 0.39 0.67 -2.98
N VAL A 38 -0.66 1.24 -2.39
CA VAL A 38 -0.97 2.67 -2.52
C VAL A 38 0.13 3.53 -1.87
N LEU A 39 0.57 3.17 -0.67
CA LEU A 39 1.62 3.91 0.04
C LEU A 39 2.98 3.77 -0.66
N ASP A 40 3.36 2.59 -1.13
CA ASP A 40 4.61 2.38 -1.87
C ASP A 40 4.59 3.09 -3.24
N ALA A 41 3.46 3.06 -3.96
CA ALA A 41 3.30 3.80 -5.21
C ALA A 41 3.43 5.32 -4.99
N ALA A 42 2.81 5.85 -3.94
CA ALA A 42 2.96 7.25 -3.57
C ALA A 42 4.41 7.59 -3.21
N LEU A 43 5.10 6.74 -2.43
CA LEU A 43 6.52 6.94 -2.07
C LEU A 43 7.42 6.97 -3.31
N LYS A 44 7.24 6.02 -4.23
CA LYS A 44 8.01 5.95 -5.48
C LYS A 44 7.75 7.17 -6.37
N SER A 45 6.50 7.58 -6.52
CA SER A 45 6.14 8.78 -7.29
C SER A 45 6.75 10.05 -6.67
N ALA A 46 6.75 10.15 -5.35
CA ALA A 46 7.37 11.25 -4.63
C ALA A 46 8.90 11.28 -4.82
N GLN A 47 9.57 10.13 -4.71
CA GLN A 47 11.01 10.01 -4.94
C GLN A 47 11.39 10.43 -6.37
N GLN A 48 10.62 9.97 -7.37
CA GLN A 48 10.82 10.36 -8.76
C GLN A 48 10.64 11.87 -8.97
N SER A 49 9.65 12.48 -8.31
CA SER A 49 9.39 13.92 -8.39
C SER A 49 10.54 14.73 -7.78
N VAL A 50 11.02 14.32 -6.59
CA VAL A 50 12.18 14.95 -5.94
C VAL A 50 13.45 14.83 -6.79
N GLU A 51 13.70 13.65 -7.37
CA GLU A 51 14.87 13.42 -8.23
C GLU A 51 14.80 14.25 -9.52
N LEU A 52 13.61 14.36 -10.12
CA LEU A 52 13.38 15.22 -11.28
C LEU A 52 13.70 16.69 -10.94
N GLU A 53 13.18 17.21 -9.83
CA GLU A 53 13.45 18.60 -9.44
C GLU A 53 14.94 18.85 -9.18
N LYS A 54 15.65 17.90 -8.54
CA LYS A 54 17.12 17.97 -8.38
C LYS A 54 17.82 18.02 -9.74
N SER A 55 17.40 17.18 -10.69
CA SER A 55 17.96 17.15 -12.05
C SER A 55 17.71 18.46 -12.81
N LEU A 56 16.50 19.01 -12.72
CA LEU A 56 16.13 20.28 -13.35
C LEU A 56 16.93 21.44 -12.77
N ALA A 57 17.10 21.49 -11.45
CA ALA A 57 17.91 22.49 -10.77
C ALA A 57 19.38 22.44 -11.23
N ALA A 58 19.96 21.24 -11.35
CA ALA A 58 21.34 21.05 -11.79
C ALA A 58 21.60 21.47 -13.25
N LYS A 59 20.62 21.27 -14.14
CA LYS A 59 20.73 21.61 -15.58
C LYS A 59 20.45 23.08 -15.89
N GLY A 60 19.94 23.83 -14.92
CA GLY A 60 19.73 25.26 -15.02
C GLY A 60 18.44 25.70 -15.73
N PRO A 61 18.15 27.02 -15.71
CA PRO A 61 16.83 27.56 -16.03
C PRO A 61 16.41 27.37 -17.50
N LYS A 62 17.35 27.37 -18.44
CA LYS A 62 17.04 27.14 -19.86
C LYS A 62 16.50 25.74 -20.11
N TYR A 63 17.12 24.74 -19.49
CA TYR A 63 16.65 23.36 -19.59
C TYR A 63 15.29 23.18 -18.91
N ARG A 64 15.12 23.78 -17.73
CA ARG A 64 13.83 23.78 -17.01
C ARG A 64 12.69 24.33 -17.87
N ALA A 65 12.87 25.49 -18.49
CA ALA A 65 11.85 26.09 -19.35
C ALA A 65 11.48 25.19 -20.54
N GLN A 66 12.46 24.48 -21.12
CA GLN A 66 12.19 23.53 -22.20
C GLN A 66 11.43 22.30 -21.70
N TYR A 67 11.81 21.75 -20.55
CA TYR A 67 11.09 20.65 -19.91
C TYR A 67 9.63 21.01 -19.62
N GLU A 68 9.40 22.14 -18.95
CA GLU A 68 8.06 22.61 -18.58
C GLU A 68 7.19 22.84 -19.82
N LYS A 69 7.75 23.41 -20.89
CA LYS A 69 7.04 23.56 -22.17
C LYS A 69 6.61 22.22 -22.76
N SER A 70 7.52 21.25 -22.84
CA SER A 70 7.22 19.91 -23.38
C SER A 70 6.22 19.16 -22.49
N TYR A 71 6.35 19.28 -21.17
CA TYR A 71 5.44 18.65 -20.21
C TYR A 71 4.02 19.22 -20.31
N ALA A 72 3.87 20.54 -20.44
CA ALA A 72 2.57 21.18 -20.63
C ALA A 72 1.89 20.73 -21.94
N GLN A 73 2.67 20.57 -23.03
CA GLN A 73 2.13 20.04 -24.29
C GLN A 73 1.64 18.61 -24.15
N LEU A 74 2.40 17.75 -23.45
CA LEU A 74 1.99 16.37 -23.18
C LEU A 74 0.73 16.32 -22.30
N GLN A 75 0.67 17.11 -21.22
CA GLN A 75 -0.51 17.18 -20.37
C GLN A 75 -1.75 17.65 -21.13
N ALA A 76 -1.63 18.61 -22.04
CA ALA A 76 -2.74 19.07 -22.85
C ALA A 76 -3.32 17.95 -23.74
N ILE A 77 -2.46 17.07 -24.27
CA ILE A 77 -2.88 15.90 -25.05
C ILE A 77 -3.55 14.85 -24.14
N LEU A 78 -2.95 14.57 -22.98
CA LEU A 78 -3.46 13.55 -22.04
C LEU A 78 -4.74 13.97 -21.32
N SER A 79 -4.98 15.27 -21.19
CA SER A 79 -6.19 15.81 -20.55
C SER A 79 -7.33 16.02 -21.54
N ASP A 80 -7.16 15.63 -22.81
CA ASP A 80 -8.22 15.73 -23.81
C ASP A 80 -9.37 14.78 -23.42
N PRO A 81 -10.57 15.32 -23.09
CA PRO A 81 -11.70 14.51 -22.66
C PRO A 81 -12.19 13.52 -23.73
N SER A 82 -11.85 13.75 -25.01
CA SER A 82 -12.12 12.78 -26.08
C SER A 82 -11.27 11.50 -25.99
N THR A 83 -10.25 11.48 -25.13
CA THR A 83 -9.36 10.34 -24.85
C THR A 83 -9.49 9.80 -23.42
N SER A 84 -10.30 10.44 -22.58
CA SER A 84 -10.38 10.18 -21.14
C SER A 84 -11.46 9.14 -20.80
N ASP A 85 -11.14 7.86 -20.98
CA ASP A 85 -11.90 6.72 -20.43
C ASP A 85 -11.52 6.39 -18.97
N GLY A 86 -10.83 7.31 -18.30
CA GLY A 86 -10.30 7.11 -16.95
C GLY A 86 -11.40 7.07 -15.89
N THR A 87 -11.85 5.87 -15.51
CA THR A 87 -12.60 5.67 -14.27
C THR A 87 -11.79 6.21 -13.08
N PRO A 88 -12.34 7.12 -12.26
CA PRO A 88 -11.68 7.58 -11.04
C PRO A 88 -11.28 6.39 -10.17
N MET A 89 -10.08 6.42 -9.59
CA MET A 89 -9.66 5.34 -8.70
C MET A 89 -10.59 5.30 -7.48
N GLU A 90 -11.23 4.15 -7.27
CA GLU A 90 -12.13 3.95 -6.15
C GLU A 90 -11.38 4.03 -4.82
N ARG A 91 -12.04 4.57 -3.80
CA ARG A 91 -11.48 4.59 -2.45
C ARG A 91 -11.54 3.18 -1.87
N HIS A 92 -10.39 2.60 -1.60
CA HIS A 92 -10.29 1.27 -1.02
C HIS A 92 -10.62 1.25 0.48
N PRO A 93 -11.12 0.13 1.02
CA PRO A 93 -11.35 -0.02 2.44
C PRO A 93 -10.05 -0.03 3.25
N LEU A 94 -10.19 0.38 4.50
CA LEU A 94 -9.12 0.37 5.48
C LEU A 94 -9.01 -1.03 6.11
N PRO A 95 -7.80 -1.65 6.17
CA PRO A 95 -7.59 -2.94 6.83
C PRO A 95 -8.31 -3.10 8.17
N ASN A 96 -9.20 -4.09 8.29
CA ASN A 96 -9.99 -4.34 9.49
C ASN A 96 -9.56 -5.62 10.22
N PHE A 97 -8.78 -5.47 11.29
CA PHE A 97 -8.33 -6.59 12.13
C PHE A 97 -9.40 -7.16 13.06
N GLU A 98 -10.58 -6.55 13.15
CA GLU A 98 -11.69 -7.05 13.98
C GLU A 98 -12.63 -7.97 13.17
N SER A 99 -12.58 -7.90 11.84
CA SER A 99 -13.42 -8.68 10.94
C SER A 99 -12.65 -9.87 10.35
N ILE A 100 -12.32 -10.84 11.21
CA ILE A 100 -11.60 -12.06 10.82
C ILE A 100 -12.55 -13.26 10.92
N GLY A 101 -12.49 -14.15 9.94
CA GLY A 101 -13.25 -15.40 9.98
C GLY A 101 -12.88 -16.25 11.21
N SER A 102 -13.87 -16.92 11.81
CA SER A 102 -13.66 -17.84 12.93
C SER A 102 -13.88 -19.29 12.50
N HIS A 103 -13.25 -20.23 13.21
CA HIS A 103 -13.34 -21.66 12.94
C HIS A 103 -13.76 -22.44 14.19
N ALA A 104 -14.50 -23.55 14.01
CA ALA A 104 -14.97 -24.38 15.11
C ALA A 104 -13.80 -25.10 15.82
N ASP A 105 -12.81 -25.53 15.05
CA ASP A 105 -11.58 -26.17 15.54
C ASP A 105 -10.67 -25.18 16.30
N PRO A 106 -10.32 -25.45 17.58
CA PRO A 106 -9.42 -24.62 18.38
C PRO A 106 -8.02 -24.43 17.80
N ASP A 107 -7.42 -25.46 17.19
CA ASP A 107 -6.07 -25.39 16.64
C ASP A 107 -6.04 -24.49 15.40
N ILE A 108 -7.10 -24.55 14.59
CA ILE A 108 -7.26 -23.66 13.44
C ILE A 108 -7.49 -22.22 13.91
N ARG A 109 -8.28 -21.99 14.97
CA ARG A 109 -8.42 -20.64 15.56
C ARG A 109 -7.08 -20.07 16.02
N LEU A 110 -6.26 -20.87 16.70
CA LEU A 110 -4.93 -20.45 17.13
C LEU A 110 -4.03 -20.11 15.93
N ALA A 111 -4.11 -20.90 14.85
CA ALA A 111 -3.39 -20.62 13.61
C ALA A 111 -3.84 -19.31 12.95
N ILE A 112 -5.15 -19.04 12.90
CA ILE A 112 -5.71 -17.78 12.39
C ILE A 112 -5.19 -16.60 13.21
N ALA A 113 -5.27 -16.67 14.54
CA ALA A 113 -4.78 -15.62 15.42
C ALA A 113 -3.27 -15.36 15.25
N ALA A 114 -2.47 -16.43 15.09
CA ALA A 114 -1.04 -16.31 14.82
C ALA A 114 -0.78 -15.58 13.49
N LYS A 115 -1.47 -15.96 12.41
CA LYS A 115 -1.31 -15.32 11.10
C LYS A 115 -1.73 -13.86 11.11
N VAL A 116 -2.82 -13.53 11.79
CA VAL A 116 -3.30 -12.15 11.95
C VAL A 116 -2.26 -11.29 12.68
N ASN A 117 -1.63 -11.84 13.72
CA ASN A 117 -0.56 -11.15 14.44
C ASN A 117 0.70 -10.95 13.58
N GLU A 118 1.04 -11.90 12.72
CA GLU A 118 2.12 -11.73 11.73
C GLU A 118 1.81 -10.61 10.75
N LEU A 119 0.61 -10.61 10.16
CA LEU A 119 0.16 -9.56 9.24
C LEU A 119 0.20 -8.17 9.89
N ARG A 120 -0.18 -8.07 11.17
CA ARG A 120 -0.08 -6.83 11.93
C ARG A 120 1.36 -6.36 12.07
N LYS A 121 2.28 -7.25 12.42
CA LYS A 121 3.71 -6.92 12.56
C LYS A 121 4.33 -6.47 11.24
N GLU A 122 4.02 -7.16 10.15
CA GLU A 122 4.48 -6.81 8.79
C GLU A 122 4.01 -5.41 8.41
N ARG A 123 2.72 -5.14 8.59
CA ARG A 123 2.13 -3.83 8.35
C ARG A 123 2.78 -2.73 9.19
N ASP A 124 2.93 -2.93 10.49
CA ASP A 124 3.49 -1.92 11.40
C ASP A 124 4.96 -1.63 11.07
N ALA A 125 5.74 -2.65 10.68
CA ALA A 125 7.11 -2.49 10.21
C ALA A 125 7.18 -1.67 8.91
N PHE A 126 6.29 -1.95 7.96
CA PHE A 126 6.19 -1.17 6.72
C PHE A 126 5.85 0.30 7.00
N LEU A 127 4.79 0.56 7.78
CA LEU A 127 4.35 1.92 8.11
C LEU A 127 5.42 2.71 8.87
N SER A 128 6.10 2.06 9.82
CA SER A 128 7.20 2.67 10.56
C SER A 128 8.36 3.08 9.64
N LYS A 129 8.73 2.21 8.69
CA LYS A 129 9.76 2.52 7.68
C LYS A 129 9.35 3.67 6.78
N ALA A 130 8.12 3.65 6.27
CA ALA A 130 7.58 4.71 5.42
C ALA A 130 7.55 6.06 6.17
N HIS A 131 7.07 6.06 7.42
CA HIS A 131 7.07 7.24 8.28
C HIS A 131 8.47 7.80 8.49
N ALA A 132 9.45 6.95 8.84
CA ALA A 132 10.83 7.38 9.05
C ALA A 132 11.45 8.00 7.78
N GLN A 133 11.17 7.45 6.60
CA GLN A 133 11.62 8.03 5.33
C GLN A 133 11.06 9.44 5.13
N LEU A 134 9.75 9.62 5.33
CA LEU A 134 9.07 10.90 5.18
C LEU A 134 9.50 11.94 6.22
N ALA A 135 9.74 11.49 7.46
CA ALA A 135 10.25 12.34 8.53
C ALA A 135 11.66 12.88 8.23
N SER A 136 12.47 12.12 7.50
CA SER A 136 13.85 12.48 7.18
C SER A 136 14.02 13.45 6.00
N ASP A 137 13.02 13.56 5.11
CA ASP A 137 13.09 14.38 3.90
C ASP A 137 11.81 15.22 3.69
N PRO A 138 11.83 16.52 4.04
CA PRO A 138 10.67 17.40 3.88
C PRO A 138 10.22 17.61 2.42
N LEU A 139 11.12 17.48 1.44
CA LEU A 139 10.75 17.58 0.01
C LEU A 139 10.03 16.32 -0.45
N LEU A 140 10.47 15.16 0.06
CA LEU A 140 9.79 13.89 -0.15
C LEU A 140 8.38 13.91 0.46
N LEU A 141 8.23 14.42 1.69
CA LEU A 141 6.94 14.52 2.36
C LEU A 141 5.91 15.31 1.55
N ALA A 142 6.28 16.51 1.07
CA ALA A 142 5.38 17.33 0.27
C ALA A 142 4.96 16.62 -1.03
N SER A 143 5.92 15.99 -1.73
CA SER A 143 5.64 15.26 -2.97
C SER A 143 4.79 14.01 -2.74
N PHE A 144 4.95 13.37 -1.58
CA PHE A 144 4.20 12.19 -1.17
C PHE A 144 2.74 12.51 -0.87
N GLU A 145 2.45 13.63 -0.20
CA GLU A 145 1.07 14.07 0.03
C GLU A 145 0.31 14.28 -1.28
N ASP A 146 0.93 14.92 -2.27
CA ASP A 146 0.34 15.14 -3.58
C ASP A 146 0.14 13.83 -4.35
N ALA A 147 1.12 12.91 -4.30
CA ALA A 147 1.00 11.59 -4.91
C ALA A 147 -0.13 10.76 -4.28
N LEU A 148 -0.25 10.80 -2.95
CA LEU A 148 -1.29 10.06 -2.23
C LEU A 148 -2.68 10.58 -2.55
N ARG A 149 -2.86 11.90 -2.71
CA ARG A 149 -4.11 12.52 -3.18
C ARG A 149 -4.50 12.04 -4.57
N ARG A 150 -3.54 11.97 -5.51
CA ARG A 150 -3.78 11.47 -6.88
C ARG A 150 -4.21 10.00 -6.90
N LEU A 151 -3.78 9.21 -5.91
CA LEU A 151 -4.15 7.82 -5.76
C LEU A 151 -5.44 7.62 -4.92
N ASN A 152 -6.15 8.69 -4.54
CA ASN A 152 -7.30 8.64 -3.62
C ASN A 152 -6.98 7.93 -2.28
N GLY A 153 -5.72 8.02 -1.85
CA GLY A 153 -5.15 7.28 -0.73
C GLY A 153 -5.12 8.06 0.58
N GLU A 154 -5.70 9.27 0.67
CA GLU A 154 -5.46 10.17 1.81
C GLU A 154 -5.98 9.59 3.14
N HIS A 155 -6.93 8.67 3.06
CA HIS A 155 -7.50 7.96 4.21
C HIS A 155 -6.48 7.06 4.93
N TYR A 156 -5.38 6.68 4.29
CA TYR A 156 -4.26 5.96 4.94
C TYR A 156 -3.39 6.87 5.81
N TRP A 157 -3.55 8.19 5.75
CA TRP A 157 -2.68 9.13 6.47
C TRP A 157 -2.70 8.95 7.98
N ALA A 158 -3.89 8.80 8.56
CA ALA A 158 -4.06 8.61 10.00
C ALA A 158 -3.41 7.32 10.51
N ARG A 159 -3.09 6.38 9.62
CA ARG A 159 -2.42 5.13 9.95
C ARG A 159 -0.90 5.24 9.81
N LEU A 160 -0.45 6.02 8.84
CA LEU A 160 0.96 6.29 8.62
C LEU A 160 1.54 7.22 9.70
N ASP A 161 0.79 8.26 10.08
CA ASP A 161 1.20 9.24 11.10
C ASP A 161 0.10 9.46 12.15
N PRO A 162 -0.19 8.46 12.99
CA PRO A 162 -1.29 8.51 13.95
C PRO A 162 -1.16 9.64 14.99
N ASN A 163 0.08 10.08 15.25
CA ASN A 163 0.38 11.11 16.24
C ASN A 163 0.58 12.51 15.62
N SER A 164 0.31 12.67 14.32
CA SER A 164 0.48 13.95 13.61
C SER A 164 1.88 14.58 13.80
N THR A 165 2.91 13.74 13.77
CA THR A 165 4.30 14.13 14.00
C THR A 165 4.98 14.67 12.73
N LEU A 166 4.47 14.30 11.55
CA LEU A 166 4.95 14.83 10.28
C LEU A 166 4.42 16.26 10.09
N LYS A 167 5.34 17.22 10.03
CA LYS A 167 5.00 18.64 9.85
C LYS A 167 4.63 18.90 8.39
N ARG A 168 3.35 18.74 8.08
CA ARG A 168 2.77 19.07 6.77
C ARG A 168 2.88 20.57 6.51
N LYS A 169 3.03 20.97 5.25
CA LYS A 169 2.85 22.38 4.88
C LYS A 169 1.38 22.74 5.09
N ALA A 170 1.14 23.79 5.87
CA ALA A 170 -0.19 24.36 6.11
C ALA A 170 -0.78 24.95 4.83
#